data_AF-I4FUL5-F1
#
_entry.id   AF-I4FUL5-F1
#
_cell.length_a   1.000
_cell.length_b   1.000
_cell.length_c   1.000
_cell.angle_alpha   90.00
_cell.angle_beta   90.00
_cell.angle_gamma   90.00
#
_symmetry.space_group_name_H-M   'P 1'
#
loop_
_entity.id
_entity.type
_entity.pdbx_description
1 polymer ?
#
loop_
_entity_poly.entity_id
_entity_poly.type
_entity_poly.pdbx_seq_one_letter_code
_entity_poly.pdbx_strand_id
1 'polypeptide(L)' 'MKAEASQIIAEKLVPSEDVFIYLTAKYGAAEIFLSENRELIKIIADFDCLTSEEFLDKYLRQMPP' A
#
# COMPACT_ATOMS: atom_id res chain seq x y z
N MET A 1 9.89 -10.32 -7.85
CA MET A 1 10.13 -9.95 -6.43
C MET A 1 11.56 -9.56 -6.10
N LYS A 2 12.56 -10.46 -5.95
CA LYS A 2 13.89 -10.07 -5.41
C LYS A 2 14.63 -8.99 -6.21
N ALA A 3 14.68 -9.11 -7.55
CA ALA A 3 15.34 -8.11 -8.40
C ALA A 3 14.65 -6.73 -8.35
N GLU A 4 13.32 -6.74 -8.38
CA GLU A 4 12.50 -5.51 -8.26
C GLU A 4 12.64 -4.87 -6.88
N ALA A 5 12.71 -5.66 -5.81
CA ALA A 5 13.00 -5.16 -4.47
C ALA A 5 14.33 -4.40 -4.44
N SER A 6 15.39 -4.96 -5.02
CA SER A 6 16.69 -4.30 -5.10
C SER A 6 16.64 -2.99 -5.89
N GLN A 7 15.83 -2.92 -6.95
CA GLN A 7 15.64 -1.70 -7.73
C GLN A 7 14.92 -0.62 -6.92
N ILE A 8 13.78 -0.94 -6.30
CA ILE A 8 12.99 0.01 -5.49
C ILE A 8 13.83 0.56 -4.32
N ILE A 9 14.64 -0.31 -3.69
CA ILE A 9 15.57 0.09 -2.62
C ILE A 9 16.63 1.06 -3.15
N ALA A 10 17.21 0.77 -4.33
CA ALA A 10 18.23 1.63 -4.93
C ALA A 10 17.67 3.01 -5.30
N GLU A 11 16.42 3.06 -5.77
CA GLU A 11 15.71 4.28 -6.13
C GLU A 11 15.16 5.04 -4.90
N LYS A 12 15.22 4.43 -3.70
CA LYS A 12 14.74 4.99 -2.41
C LYS A 12 13.28 5.44 -2.45
N LEU A 13 12.46 4.78 -3.26
CA LEU A 13 11.04 5.13 -3.40
C LEU A 13 10.23 4.76 -2.15
N VAL A 14 10.65 3.72 -1.43
CA VAL A 14 10.00 3.19 -0.23
C VAL A 14 11.09 2.73 0.76
N PRO A 15 10.89 2.81 2.09
CA PRO A 15 11.80 2.25 3.08
C PRO A 15 12.09 0.78 2.80
N SER A 16 13.33 0.34 3.01
CA SER A 16 13.73 -1.03 2.68
C SER A 16 12.97 -2.08 3.50
N GLU A 17 12.53 -1.73 4.72
CA GLU A 17 11.64 -2.55 5.55
C GLU A 17 10.26 -2.78 4.92
N ASP A 18 9.76 -1.82 4.15
CA ASP A 18 8.39 -1.79 3.62
C ASP A 18 8.30 -2.31 2.18
N VAL A 19 9.43 -2.45 1.48
CA VAL A 19 9.48 -2.91 0.08
C VAL A 19 8.81 -4.26 -0.12
N PHE A 20 9.03 -5.21 0.79
CA PHE A 20 8.39 -6.53 0.67
C PHE A 20 6.89 -6.50 0.99
N ILE A 21 6.44 -5.54 1.80
CA ILE A 21 5.01 -5.32 2.06
C ILE A 21 4.34 -4.85 0.77
N TYR A 22 4.90 -3.82 0.13
CA TYR A 22 4.44 -3.33 -1.19
C TYR A 22 4.41 -4.44 -2.24
N LEU A 23 5.52 -5.18 -2.39
CA LEU A 23 5.59 -6.26 -3.39
C LEU A 23 4.58 -7.37 -3.09
N THR A 24 4.34 -7.69 -1.82
CA THR A 24 3.34 -8.68 -1.45
C THR A 24 1.94 -8.22 -1.84
N ALA A 25 1.58 -6.96 -1.56
CA ALA A 25 0.30 -6.39 -1.98
C ALA A 25 0.14 -6.38 -3.51
N LYS A 26 1.15 -5.89 -4.23
CA LYS A 26 1.18 -5.84 -5.70
C LYS A 26 1.02 -7.22 -6.33
N TYR A 27 1.88 -8.17 -5.98
CA TYR A 27 1.85 -9.52 -6.56
C TYR A 27 0.69 -10.38 -6.05
N GLY A 28 0.16 -10.06 -4.86
CA GLY A 28 -1.08 -10.62 -4.35
C GLY A 28 -2.34 -10.05 -5.02
N ALA A 29 -2.17 -9.10 -5.95
CA ALA A 29 -3.27 -8.38 -6.60
C ALA A 29 -4.24 -7.75 -5.59
N ALA A 30 -3.71 -7.24 -4.48
CA ALA A 30 -4.52 -6.57 -3.47
C ALA A 30 -5.08 -5.27 -4.05
N GLU A 31 -6.37 -5.04 -3.86
CA GLU A 31 -7.02 -3.78 -4.28
C GLU A 31 -6.81 -2.66 -3.27
N ILE A 32 -6.59 -3.02 -1.99
CA ILE A 32 -6.49 -2.09 -0.87
C ILE A 32 -5.35 -2.51 0.06
N PHE A 33 -4.53 -1.54 0.45
CA PHE A 33 -3.52 -1.63 1.49
C PHE A 33 -3.90 -0.72 2.66
N LEU A 34 -4.10 -1.32 3.85
CA LEU A 34 -4.48 -0.59 5.07
C LEU A 34 -3.27 -0.41 5.98
N SER A 35 -2.89 0.84 6.25
CA SER A 35 -1.80 1.17 7.16
C SER A 35 -1.87 2.62 7.62
N GLU A 36 -1.57 2.87 8.89
CA GLU A 36 -1.39 4.23 9.40
C GLU A 36 -0.14 4.91 8.82
N ASN A 37 0.88 4.12 8.43
CA ASN A 37 2.13 4.61 7.83
C ASN A 37 2.18 4.36 6.31
N ARG A 38 1.09 4.64 5.61
CA ARG A 38 0.92 4.33 4.17
C ARG A 38 1.58 5.32 3.21
N GLU A 39 2.01 6.48 3.69
CA GLU A 39 2.43 7.62 2.85
C GLU A 39 3.53 7.26 1.85
N LEU A 40 4.50 6.44 2.25
CA LEU A 40 5.62 6.08 1.37
C LEU A 40 5.24 5.00 0.35
N ILE A 41 4.47 3.99 0.75
CA ILE A 41 3.96 2.96 -0.17
C ILE A 41 3.01 3.58 -1.21
N LYS A 42 2.18 4.54 -0.78
CA LYS A 42 1.23 5.27 -1.64
C LYS A 42 1.90 5.96 -2.83
N ILE A 43 3.18 6.30 -2.75
CA ILE A 43 3.93 6.95 -3.86
C ILE A 43 4.03 6.03 -5.08
N ILE A 44 4.15 4.71 -4.86
CA ILE A 44 4.38 3.72 -5.92
C ILE A 44 3.25 2.68 -6.05
N ALA A 45 2.22 2.82 -5.22
CA ALA A 45 1.07 1.92 -5.21
C ALA A 45 0.19 2.12 -6.44
N ASP A 46 -0.17 1.02 -7.08
CA ASP A 46 -1.23 0.90 -8.08
C ASP A 46 -2.57 0.46 -7.46
N PHE A 47 -2.63 0.39 -6.13
CA PHE A 47 -3.77 0.02 -5.31
C PHE A 47 -4.09 1.11 -4.27
N ASP A 48 -5.29 1.06 -3.68
CA ASP A 48 -5.74 2.04 -2.70
C ASP A 48 -4.97 1.91 -1.38
N CYS A 49 -4.22 2.94 -1.00
CA CYS A 49 -3.60 3.03 0.32
C CYS A 49 -4.48 3.87 1.26
N LEU A 50 -5.06 3.26 2.30
CA LEU A 50 -5.98 3.93 3.23
C LEU A 50 -5.57 3.74 4.71
N THR A 51 -5.93 4.67 5.59
CA THR A 51 -6.06 4.36 7.03
C THR A 51 -7.29 3.51 7.27
N SER A 52 -7.38 2.96 8.49
CA SER A 52 -8.62 2.31 8.94
C SER A 52 -9.81 3.28 8.90
N GLU A 53 -9.62 4.54 9.29
CA GLU A 53 -10.67 5.56 9.29
C GLU A 53 -11.14 5.89 7.86
N GLU A 54 -10.20 6.13 6.94
CA GLU A 54 -10.51 6.39 5.53
C GLU A 54 -11.25 5.22 4.87
N PHE A 55 -10.85 3.99 5.21
CA PHE A 55 -11.54 2.80 4.72
C PHE A 55 -12.99 2.74 5.19
N LEU A 56 -13.23 2.97 6.49
CA LEU A 56 -14.58 2.98 7.06
C LEU A 56 -15.45 4.08 6.44
N ASP A 57 -14.90 5.27 6.25
CA ASP A 57 -15.60 6.39 5.62
C ASP A 57 -15.92 6.13 4.14
N LYS A 58 -14.99 5.48 3.43
CA LYS A 58 -15.17 5.17 2.00
C LYS A 58 -16.18 4.05 1.76
N TYR A 59 -16.17 2.99 2.57
CA TYR A 59 -16.89 1.75 2.26
C TYR A 59 -18.03 1.41 3.21
N LEU A 60 -18.02 1.88 4.46
CA LEU A 60 -19.00 1.49 5.47
C LEU A 60 -19.98 2.61 5.82
N ARG A 61 -19.51 3.84 6.03
CA ARG A 61 -20.36 4.94 6.49
C ARG A 61 -21.24 5.58 5.40
N GLN A 62 -21.06 5.18 4.13
CA GLN A 62 -21.93 5.58 3.03
C GLN A 62 -23.12 4.64 2.80
N MET A 63 -23.21 3.53 3.55
CA MET A 63 -24.39 2.67 3.48
C MET A 63 -25.53 3.29 4.30
N PRO A 64 -26.72 3.50 3.72
CA PRO A 64 -27.90 3.84 4.51
C PRO A 64 -28.19 2.70 5.51
N PRO A 65 -28.81 3.03 6.66
CA PRO A 65 -29.17 2.04 7.68
C PRO A 65 -30.12 0.95 7.16
#